data_AF-A0A9N9DJN4-F1
#
_entry.id   AF-A0A9N9DJN4-F1
#
_cell.length_a   1.000
_cell.length_b   1.000
_cell.length_c   1.000
_cell.angle_alpha   90.00
_cell.angle_beta   90.00
_cell.angle_gamma   90.00
#
_symmetry.space_group_name_H-M   'P 1'
#
loop_
_entity.id
_entity.type
_entity.pdbx_description
1 polymer ?
#
loop_
_entity_poly.entity_id
_entity_poly.type
_entity_poly.pdbx_seq_one_letter_code
_entity_poly.pdbx_strand_id
1 'polypeptide(L)'
;MNAAKGYMSDNGGFSFPKEHGHSDEDAEEYQKIAKKAHENLTSTGETEVNHEGVLEKHKKIYESDNVEEHSGEELGHAAAFEALKKVCTGGSYDKSELLSLAMSEGMKLWQKKQSYGGGDGGGGKEEILSGAASMAMKLMNKGDSGSGGLASLASTYFK
;
A
#
# COMPACT_ATOMS: atom_id res chain seq x y z
N MET A 1 -13.98 -6.79 -23.64
CA MET A 1 -13.31 -7.43 -22.49
C MET A 1 -13.38 -6.41 -21.37
N ASN A 2 -14.20 -6.65 -20.34
CA ASN A 2 -14.40 -5.72 -19.23
C ASN A 2 -13.26 -5.90 -18.24
N ALA A 3 -12.45 -4.85 -18.05
CA ALA A 3 -11.46 -4.79 -16.97
C ALA A 3 -12.20 -4.82 -15.64
N ALA A 4 -11.94 -5.84 -14.82
CA ALA A 4 -12.47 -5.91 -13.47
C ALA A 4 -11.65 -4.95 -12.61
N LYS A 5 -12.16 -3.73 -12.40
CA LYS A 5 -11.62 -2.81 -11.40
C LYS A 5 -11.68 -3.50 -10.02
N GLY A 6 -10.72 -3.25 -9.14
CA GLY A 6 -10.79 -3.72 -7.76
C GLY A 6 -12.02 -3.11 -7.08
N TYR A 7 -12.85 -3.94 -6.45
CA TYR A 7 -14.05 -3.49 -5.73
C TYR A 7 -13.99 -3.94 -4.27
N MET A 8 -14.29 -3.02 -3.36
CA MET A 8 -14.77 -3.39 -2.02
C MET A 8 -16.17 -3.97 -2.20
N SER A 9 -16.35 -5.25 -1.86
CA SER A 9 -17.68 -5.88 -1.85
C SER A 9 -18.50 -5.31 -0.70
N ASP A 10 -19.83 -5.28 -0.82
CA ASP A 10 -20.76 -4.77 0.21
C ASP A 10 -20.59 -5.43 1.59
N ASN A 11 -19.94 -6.60 1.66
CA ASN A 11 -19.59 -7.32 2.90
C ASN A 11 -18.25 -6.90 3.52
N GLY A 12 -17.61 -5.81 3.05
CA GLY A 12 -16.28 -5.37 3.50
C GLY A 12 -15.12 -6.24 3.00
N GLY A 13 -15.38 -7.17 2.07
CA GLY A 13 -14.36 -7.99 1.42
C GLY A 13 -13.65 -7.23 0.31
N PHE A 14 -12.32 -7.18 0.36
CA PHE A 14 -11.50 -6.59 -0.69
C PHE A 14 -11.34 -7.57 -1.85
N SER A 15 -11.83 -7.21 -3.03
CA SER A 15 -11.58 -7.97 -4.26
C SER A 15 -10.36 -7.41 -4.98
N PHE A 16 -9.29 -8.21 -5.03
CA PHE A 16 -8.07 -7.86 -5.74
C PHE A 16 -8.14 -8.38 -7.18
N PRO A 17 -7.96 -7.53 -8.21
CA PRO A 17 -8.01 -7.98 -9.59
C PRO A 17 -6.84 -8.92 -9.90
N LYS A 18 -7.11 -10.02 -10.62
CA LYS A 18 -6.09 -10.97 -11.09
C LYS A 18 -5.03 -10.33 -11.99
N GLU A 19 -5.36 -9.19 -12.60
CA GLU A 19 -4.47 -8.42 -13.50
C GLU A 19 -3.22 -7.85 -12.81
N HIS A 20 -3.13 -7.87 -11.47
CA HIS A 20 -1.95 -7.41 -10.74
C HIS A 20 -0.94 -8.53 -10.40
N GLY A 21 -1.11 -9.74 -10.93
CA GLY A 21 -0.10 -10.80 -10.88
C GLY A 21 -0.10 -11.64 -9.59
N HIS A 22 -1.23 -11.70 -8.89
CA HIS A 22 -1.37 -12.45 -7.63
C HIS A 22 -1.82 -13.90 -7.91
N SER A 23 -1.17 -14.88 -7.25
CA SER A 23 -1.67 -16.25 -7.22
C SER A 23 -2.97 -16.33 -6.40
N ASP A 24 -3.77 -17.40 -6.55
CA ASP A 24 -4.99 -17.57 -5.74
C ASP A 24 -4.68 -17.66 -4.23
N GLU A 25 -3.48 -18.14 -3.85
CA GLU A 25 -2.97 -18.17 -2.48
C GLU A 25 -2.62 -16.77 -1.94
N ASP A 26 -2.04 -15.91 -2.79
CA ASP A 26 -1.78 -14.50 -2.44
C ASP A 26 -3.09 -13.74 -2.20
N ALA A 27 -4.16 -14.05 -2.94
CA ALA A 27 -5.43 -13.35 -2.82
C ALA A 27 -6.09 -13.54 -1.43
N GLU A 28 -6.02 -14.74 -0.84
CA GLU A 28 -6.52 -15.00 0.51
C GLU A 28 -5.69 -14.29 1.59
N GLU A 29 -4.36 -14.34 1.46
CA GLU A 29 -3.44 -13.61 2.34
C GLU A 29 -3.73 -12.11 2.29
N TYR A 30 -3.97 -11.57 1.09
CA TYR A 30 -4.21 -10.15 0.88
C TYR A 30 -5.54 -9.73 1.50
N GLN A 31 -6.59 -10.54 1.34
CA GLN A 31 -7.87 -10.31 1.98
C GLN A 31 -7.75 -10.33 3.51
N LYS A 32 -7.01 -11.29 4.08
CA LYS A 32 -6.77 -11.37 5.51
C LYS A 32 -6.03 -10.14 6.05
N ILE A 33 -5.00 -9.69 5.34
CA ILE A 33 -4.21 -8.52 5.70
C ILE A 33 -5.05 -7.24 5.60
N ALA A 34 -5.78 -7.06 4.50
CA ALA A 34 -6.65 -5.91 4.30
C ALA A 34 -7.75 -5.83 5.37
N LYS A 35 -8.35 -6.97 5.73
CA LYS A 35 -9.33 -7.06 6.82
C LYS A 35 -8.71 -6.67 8.15
N LYS A 36 -7.53 -7.19 8.48
CA LYS A 36 -6.81 -6.84 9.72
C LYS A 36 -6.45 -5.35 9.79
N ALA A 37 -6.01 -4.78 8.67
CA ALA A 37 -5.74 -3.34 8.56
C ALA A 37 -7.01 -2.51 8.79
N HIS A 38 -8.15 -2.95 8.26
CA HIS A 38 -9.46 -2.32 8.49
C HIS A 38 -9.90 -2.41 9.97
N GLU A 39 -9.81 -3.59 10.56
CA GLU A 39 -10.15 -3.84 11.96
C GLU A 39 -9.29 -3.01 12.90
N ASN A 40 -7.97 -2.92 12.63
CA ASN A 40 -7.06 -2.09 13.41
C ASN A 40 -7.44 -0.61 13.30
N LEU A 41 -7.66 -0.10 12.09
CA LEU A 41 -8.03 1.30 11.87
C LEU A 41 -9.35 1.67 12.56
N THR A 42 -10.35 0.79 12.49
CA THR A 42 -11.67 1.01 13.13
C THR A 42 -11.60 0.89 14.65
N SER A 43 -10.71 0.04 15.17
CA SER A 43 -10.56 -0.17 16.62
C SER A 43 -9.73 0.92 17.30
N THR A 44 -8.68 1.42 16.65
CA THR A 44 -7.77 2.43 17.25
C THR A 44 -8.11 3.86 16.84
N GLY A 45 -8.78 4.06 15.69
CA GLY A 45 -9.00 5.38 15.11
C GLY A 45 -7.71 6.07 14.65
N GLU A 46 -6.56 5.38 14.65
CA GLU A 46 -5.27 5.97 14.30
C GLU A 46 -5.17 6.26 12.80
N THR A 47 -5.37 7.52 12.47
CA THR A 47 -5.17 8.08 11.12
C THR A 47 -3.90 8.91 11.00
N GLU A 48 -3.15 9.03 12.11
CA GLU A 48 -1.86 9.70 12.10
C GLU A 48 -0.86 8.87 11.29
N VAL A 49 -0.30 9.53 10.29
CA VAL A 49 0.70 9.02 9.38
C VAL A 49 1.84 10.01 9.44
N ASN A 50 3.05 9.55 9.74
CA ASN A 50 4.25 10.37 9.66
C ASN A 50 4.67 10.50 8.18
N HIS A 51 4.04 11.44 7.47
CA HIS A 51 4.24 11.64 6.03
C HIS A 51 5.70 11.94 5.70
N GLU A 52 6.37 12.80 6.47
CA GLU A 52 7.75 13.21 6.23
C GLU A 52 8.73 12.04 6.32
N GLY A 53 8.62 11.25 7.40
CA GLY A 53 9.47 10.07 7.59
C GLY A 53 9.20 8.96 6.57
N VAL A 54 7.99 8.87 6.02
CA VAL A 54 7.66 7.89 4.95
C VAL A 54 8.14 8.39 3.59
N LEU A 55 8.05 9.68 3.30
CA LEU A 55 8.53 10.28 2.05
C LEU A 55 10.05 10.17 1.91
N GLU A 56 10.79 10.43 3.00
CA GLU A 56 12.24 10.26 3.00
C GLU A 56 12.62 8.82 2.67
N LYS A 57 11.92 7.84 3.25
CA LYS A 57 12.15 6.42 2.99
C LYS A 57 11.72 6.02 1.59
N HIS A 58 10.55 6.45 1.14
CA HIS A 58 10.06 6.26 -0.23
C HIS A 58 11.10 6.74 -1.25
N LYS A 59 11.67 7.92 -1.03
CA LYS A 59 12.77 8.46 -1.84
C LYS A 59 14.00 7.55 -1.84
N LYS A 60 14.47 7.09 -0.68
CA LYS A 60 15.63 6.18 -0.58
C LYS A 60 15.38 4.85 -1.29
N ILE A 61 14.19 4.27 -1.10
CA ILE A 61 13.79 2.97 -1.66
C ILE A 61 13.64 3.04 -3.18
N TYR A 62 12.98 4.07 -3.71
CA TYR A 62 12.66 4.17 -5.14
C TYR A 62 13.67 4.98 -5.97
N GLU A 63 14.39 5.95 -5.40
CA GLU A 63 15.42 6.72 -6.13
C GLU A 63 16.83 6.18 -5.92
N SER A 64 17.16 5.67 -4.73
CA SER A 64 18.50 5.16 -4.41
C SER A 64 18.60 3.63 -4.49
N ASP A 65 17.51 2.98 -4.88
CA ASP A 65 17.40 1.53 -5.03
C ASP A 65 17.74 0.71 -3.77
N ASN A 66 17.72 1.36 -2.61
CA ASN A 66 18.15 0.81 -1.35
C ASN A 66 16.96 0.11 -0.69
N VAL A 67 16.80 -1.19 -0.90
CA VAL A 67 15.70 -2.00 -0.35
C VAL A 67 16.17 -2.89 0.81
N GLU A 68 17.47 -3.19 0.85
CA GLU A 68 18.08 -4.04 1.88
C GLU A 68 18.08 -3.41 3.27
N GLU A 69 18.36 -2.11 3.38
CA GLU A 69 18.55 -1.41 4.66
C GLU A 69 17.23 -1.06 5.39
N HIS A 70 16.09 -1.23 4.72
CA HIS A 70 14.77 -0.86 5.25
C HIS A 70 13.99 -2.04 5.82
N SER A 71 13.24 -1.82 6.90
CA SER A 71 12.41 -2.86 7.52
C SER A 71 11.19 -3.22 6.65
N GLY A 72 10.54 -4.35 6.94
CA GLY A 72 9.34 -4.76 6.23
C GLY A 72 8.24 -3.70 6.27
N GLU A 73 7.98 -3.14 7.45
CA GLU A 73 7.04 -2.05 7.64
C GLU A 73 7.39 -0.80 6.79
N GLU A 74 8.66 -0.40 6.75
CA GLU A 74 9.12 0.76 5.98
C GLU A 74 8.92 0.58 4.47
N LEU A 75 9.23 -0.61 3.96
CA LEU A 75 8.97 -0.98 2.57
C LEU A 75 7.48 -0.96 2.26
N GLY A 76 6.64 -1.47 3.17
CA GLY A 76 5.19 -1.43 3.03
C GLY A 76 4.66 0.01 2.95
N HIS A 77 5.14 0.89 3.83
CA HIS A 77 4.77 2.30 3.82
C HIS A 77 5.18 3.01 2.53
N ALA A 78 6.39 2.75 2.03
CA ALA A 78 6.86 3.29 0.76
C ALA A 78 6.02 2.79 -0.42
N ALA A 79 5.67 1.50 -0.44
CA ALA A 79 4.79 0.94 -1.47
C ALA A 79 3.42 1.62 -1.52
N ALA A 80 2.83 1.92 -0.37
CA ALA A 80 1.56 2.64 -0.30
C ALA A 80 1.66 4.08 -0.86
N PHE A 81 2.80 4.75 -0.65
CA PHE A 81 3.05 6.09 -1.21
C PHE A 81 3.29 6.04 -2.72
N GLU A 82 3.98 5.02 -3.21
CA GLU A 82 4.15 4.84 -4.65
C GLU A 82 2.80 4.56 -5.34
N ALA A 83 1.96 3.73 -4.71
CA ALA A 83 0.59 3.50 -5.16
C ALA A 83 -0.24 4.78 -5.14
N LEU A 84 -0.14 5.58 -4.07
CA LEU A 84 -0.79 6.89 -3.98
C LEU A 84 -0.37 7.81 -5.13
N LYS A 85 0.93 7.88 -5.41
CA LYS A 85 1.48 8.65 -6.54
C LYS A 85 0.87 8.18 -7.86
N LYS A 86 0.82 6.87 -8.11
CA LYS A 86 0.25 6.28 -9.34
C LYS A 86 -1.23 6.59 -9.50
N VAL A 87 -2.03 6.41 -8.45
CA VAL A 87 -3.48 6.70 -8.48
C VAL A 87 -3.72 8.20 -8.71
N CYS A 88 -2.96 9.07 -8.05
CA CYS A 88 -3.14 10.52 -8.20
C CYS A 88 -2.66 11.05 -9.57
N THR A 89 -1.59 10.48 -10.13
CA THR A 89 -1.09 10.85 -11.47
C THR A 89 -1.94 10.27 -12.60
N GLY A 90 -2.69 9.19 -12.35
CA GLY A 90 -3.61 8.56 -13.31
C GLY A 90 -4.93 9.29 -13.57
N GLY A 91 -5.19 10.43 -12.90
CA GLY A 91 -6.32 11.32 -13.18
C GLY A 91 -7.69 10.88 -12.65
N SER A 92 -7.84 9.63 -12.17
CA SER A 92 -9.05 9.16 -11.47
C SER A 92 -8.64 8.48 -10.17
N TYR A 93 -9.05 9.06 -9.04
CA TYR A 93 -8.75 8.53 -7.71
C TYR A 93 -9.74 7.42 -7.34
N ASP A 94 -9.38 6.16 -7.59
CA ASP A 94 -10.13 5.00 -7.14
C ASP A 94 -9.55 4.47 -5.81
N LYS A 95 -10.30 4.65 -4.71
CA LYS A 95 -9.92 4.24 -3.34
C LYS A 95 -9.58 2.75 -3.26
N SER A 96 -10.38 1.92 -3.93
CA SER A 96 -10.17 0.48 -3.99
C SER A 96 -8.90 0.11 -4.77
N GLU A 97 -8.48 0.96 -5.70
CA GLU A 97 -7.26 0.79 -6.48
C GLU A 97 -6.01 1.12 -5.66
N LEU A 98 -6.09 2.09 -4.75
CA LEU A 98 -4.98 2.45 -3.87
C LEU A 98 -4.50 1.27 -3.03
N LEU A 99 -5.42 0.53 -2.40
CA LEU A 99 -5.04 -0.62 -1.58
C LEU A 99 -4.44 -1.74 -2.42
N SER A 100 -5.06 -2.08 -3.56
CA SER A 100 -4.55 -3.14 -4.43
C SER A 100 -3.18 -2.80 -5.01
N LEU A 101 -2.98 -1.54 -5.44
CA LEU A 101 -1.69 -1.07 -5.93
C LEU A 101 -0.65 -1.05 -4.81
N ALA A 102 -1.00 -0.60 -3.60
CA ALA A 102 -0.08 -0.58 -2.46
C ALA A 102 0.44 -1.97 -2.14
N MET A 103 -0.45 -2.97 -2.09
CA MET A 103 -0.06 -4.35 -1.83
C MET A 103 0.75 -4.94 -2.99
N SER A 104 0.41 -4.62 -4.25
CA SER A 104 1.20 -5.02 -5.42
C SER A 104 2.61 -4.41 -5.43
N GLU A 105 2.75 -3.14 -5.07
CA GLU A 105 4.06 -2.49 -4.91
C GLU A 105 4.85 -3.09 -3.74
N GLY A 106 4.18 -3.39 -2.62
CA GLY A 106 4.81 -4.06 -1.48
C GLY A 106 5.34 -5.44 -1.86
N MET A 107 4.59 -6.17 -2.69
CA MET A 107 4.99 -7.45 -3.23
C MET A 107 6.26 -7.33 -4.09
N LYS A 108 6.36 -6.31 -4.94
CA LYS A 108 7.55 -6.03 -5.74
C LYS A 108 8.75 -5.71 -4.86
N LEU A 109 8.58 -4.89 -3.82
CA LEU A 109 9.64 -4.57 -2.87
C LEU A 109 10.10 -5.80 -2.08
N TRP A 110 9.19 -6.69 -1.70
CA TRP A 110 9.56 -7.97 -1.08
C TRP A 110 10.35 -8.85 -2.04
N GLN A 111 9.90 -9.04 -3.29
CA GLN A 111 10.63 -9.84 -4.29
C GLN A 111 12.02 -9.26 -4.52
N LYS A 112 12.10 -7.93 -4.57
CA LYS A 112 13.35 -7.21 -4.67
C LYS A 112 14.25 -7.44 -3.45
N LYS A 113 13.74 -7.26 -2.23
CA LYS A 113 14.48 -7.54 -0.98
C LYS A 113 14.99 -8.98 -0.93
N GLN A 114 14.14 -9.93 -1.32
CA GLN A 114 14.47 -11.35 -1.41
C GLN A 114 15.63 -11.59 -2.40
N SER A 115 15.64 -10.88 -3.53
CA SER A 115 16.72 -10.99 -4.53
C SER A 115 18.09 -10.52 -4.04
N TYR A 116 18.16 -9.61 -3.04
CA TYR A 116 19.42 -9.17 -2.42
C TYR A 116 19.98 -10.14 -1.38
N GLY A 117 19.39 -11.34 -1.23
CA GLY A 117 19.82 -12.30 -0.22
C GLY A 117 19.26 -12.00 1.18
N GLY A 118 18.25 -11.13 1.27
CA GLY A 118 17.43 -10.93 2.47
C GLY A 118 16.55 -12.15 2.74
N GLY A 119 17.16 -13.26 3.13
CA GLY A 119 16.45 -14.43 3.64
C GLY A 119 15.84 -14.11 4.99
N ASP A 120 14.51 -14.09 5.07
CA ASP A 120 13.61 -14.20 6.24
C ASP A 120 13.86 -13.30 7.49
N GLY A 121 14.97 -12.56 7.55
CA GLY A 121 15.54 -12.07 8.82
C GLY A 121 15.32 -10.59 9.15
N GLY A 122 14.50 -9.85 8.41
CA GLY A 122 14.30 -8.42 8.73
C GLY A 122 13.10 -7.71 8.07
N GLY A 123 12.19 -8.46 7.46
CA GLY A 123 11.02 -7.88 6.78
C GLY A 123 10.26 -8.96 6.02
N GLY A 124 9.37 -9.67 6.71
CA GLY A 124 8.59 -10.75 6.11
C GLY A 124 7.64 -10.23 5.03
N LYS A 125 7.27 -11.09 4.07
CA LYS A 125 6.24 -10.78 3.05
C LYS A 125 4.98 -10.20 3.70
N GLU A 126 4.51 -10.88 4.74
CA GLU A 126 3.34 -10.48 5.53
C GLU A 126 3.51 -9.09 6.16
N GLU A 127 4.71 -8.75 6.63
CA GLU A 127 5.00 -7.46 7.28
C GLU A 127 4.94 -6.31 6.27
N ILE A 128 5.55 -6.49 5.10
CA ILE A 128 5.54 -5.52 4.00
C ILE A 128 4.11 -5.30 3.50
N LEU A 129 3.38 -6.39 3.26
CA LEU A 129 1.98 -6.32 2.82
C LEU A 129 1.08 -5.70 3.89
N SER A 130 1.29 -6.03 5.17
CA SER A 130 0.55 -5.46 6.29
C SER A 130 0.82 -3.96 6.46
N GLY A 131 2.07 -3.53 6.32
CA GLY A 131 2.45 -2.13 6.33
C GLY A 131 1.81 -1.37 5.15
N ALA A 132 1.89 -1.93 3.95
CA ALA A 132 1.29 -1.36 2.74
C ALA A 132 -0.23 -1.21 2.87
N ALA A 133 -0.91 -2.27 3.31
CA ALA A 133 -2.36 -2.25 3.49
C ALA A 133 -2.80 -1.27 4.58
N SER A 134 -2.11 -1.26 5.73
CA SER A 134 -2.42 -0.35 6.83
C SER A 134 -2.22 1.11 6.43
N MET A 135 -1.12 1.42 5.74
CA MET A 135 -0.86 2.76 5.26
C MET A 135 -1.86 3.20 4.19
N ALA A 136 -2.16 2.34 3.22
CA ALA A 136 -3.18 2.62 2.20
C ALA A 136 -4.54 2.91 2.83
N MET A 137 -4.97 2.12 3.82
CA MET A 137 -6.23 2.32 4.54
C MET A 137 -6.24 3.61 5.36
N LYS A 138 -5.14 3.93 6.06
CA LYS A 138 -4.97 5.21 6.77
C LYS A 138 -5.08 6.39 5.80
N LEU A 139 -4.43 6.29 4.64
CA LEU A 139 -4.50 7.29 3.58
C LEU A 139 -5.93 7.43 3.04
N MET A 140 -6.61 6.34 2.71
CA MET A 140 -8.01 6.32 2.25
C MET A 140 -8.95 7.00 3.25
N ASN A 141 -8.81 6.69 4.54
CA ASN A 141 -9.65 7.25 5.59
C ASN A 141 -9.36 8.74 5.85
N LYS A 142 -8.08 9.14 5.78
CA LYS A 142 -7.68 10.55 5.87
C LYS A 142 -8.15 11.35 4.65
N GLY A 143 -8.21 10.72 3.48
CA GLY A 143 -8.81 11.27 2.26
C GLY A 143 -10.32 11.53 2.35
N ASP A 144 -11.04 10.81 3.23
CA ASP A 144 -12.48 10.96 3.46
C ASP A 144 -12.81 12.12 4.43
N SER A 145 -11.93 12.36 5.41
CA SER A 145 -12.18 13.33 6.49
C SER A 145 -11.93 14.81 6.12
N GLY A 146 -11.69 15.14 4.84
CA GLY A 146 -11.47 16.53 4.43
C GLY A 146 -11.51 16.73 2.92
N SER A 147 -12.27 17.75 2.50
CA SER A 147 -12.42 18.19 1.10
C SER A 147 -11.04 18.44 0.46
N GLY A 148 -10.54 17.45 -0.30
CA GLY A 148 -9.23 17.49 -0.99
C GLY A 148 -8.17 16.47 -0.52
N GLY A 149 -8.49 15.58 0.43
CA GLY A 149 -7.52 14.92 1.31
C GLY A 149 -6.43 13.99 0.75
N LEU A 150 -6.46 13.52 -0.51
CA LEU A 150 -5.36 12.71 -1.07
C LEU A 150 -4.72 13.31 -2.31
N ALA A 151 -5.51 13.89 -3.22
CA ALA A 151 -4.96 14.67 -4.32
C ALA A 151 -4.17 15.89 -3.82
N SER A 152 -4.61 16.51 -2.71
CA SER A 152 -3.86 17.60 -2.06
C SER A 152 -2.56 17.12 -1.43
N LEU A 153 -2.57 15.95 -0.75
CA LEU A 153 -1.34 15.34 -0.23
C LEU A 153 -0.38 15.00 -1.37
N ALA A 154 -0.88 14.33 -2.42
CA ALA A 154 -0.09 14.02 -3.60
C ALA A 154 0.46 15.27 -4.28
N SER A 155 -0.33 16.35 -4.39
CA SER A 155 0.14 17.63 -4.95
C SER A 155 1.17 18.35 -4.06
N THR A 156 1.09 18.13 -2.74
CA THR A 156 2.03 18.68 -1.76
C THR A 156 3.37 17.94 -1.82
N TYR A 157 3.33 16.63 -2.08
CA TYR A 157 4.50 15.76 -1.95
C TYR A 157 5.11 15.30 -3.28
N PHE A 158 4.37 15.27 -4.38
CA PHE A 158 4.79 14.75 -5.69
C PHE A 158 4.78 15.84 -6.78
N LYS A 159 5.28 17.03 -6.43
CA LYS A 159 5.29 18.20 -7.31
C LYS A 159 6.36 18.16 -8.39
#